data_AF-A0A934DCB2-F1
#
_entry.id   AF-A0A934DCB2-F1
#
_cell.length_a   1.000
_cell.length_b   1.000
_cell.length_c   1.000
_cell.angle_alpha   90.00
_cell.angle_beta   90.00
_cell.angle_gamma   90.00
#
_symmetry.space_group_name_H-M   'P 1'
#
loop_
_entity.id
_entity.type
_entity.pdbx_description
1 polymer ?
#
loop_
_entity_poly.entity_id
_entity_poly.type
_entity_poly.pdbx_seq_one_letter_code
_entity_poly.pdbx_strand_id
1 'polypeptide(L)'
;MKNKQTVLLGISIGIGLAVVLLFVFFTGFYIGSKKAGVFPFWERRFVTPSGFVPSRFGHGVAGTIDSIGENTIIVKERSGALKTVLVDEETVLRKNGSSINFSDLKKDEQVIIIGEPQEKEGAIKAKVIRVIWIKLFNSSKKF
;
A
#
# COMPACT_ATOMS: atom_id res chain seq x y z
N MET A 1 -34.32 -6.02 -54.04
CA MET A 1 -33.99 -4.76 -53.33
C MET A 1 -34.68 -4.78 -51.98
N LYS A 2 -33.95 -4.81 -50.85
CA LYS A 2 -34.58 -4.85 -49.51
C LYS A 2 -35.37 -3.55 -49.29
N ASN A 3 -36.61 -3.67 -48.82
CA ASN A 3 -37.49 -2.53 -48.56
C ASN A 3 -36.78 -1.59 -47.55
N LYS A 4 -36.68 -0.29 -47.88
CA LYS A 4 -36.05 0.71 -47.00
C LYS A 4 -36.69 0.71 -45.60
N GLN A 5 -37.99 0.40 -45.52
CA GLN A 5 -38.73 0.33 -44.25
C GLN A 5 -38.27 -0.81 -43.35
N THR A 6 -37.90 -1.99 -43.88
CA THR A 6 -37.43 -3.11 -43.05
C THR A 6 -36.02 -2.89 -42.51
N VAL A 7 -35.18 -2.17 -43.26
CA VAL A 7 -33.84 -1.77 -42.81
C VAL A 7 -33.92 -0.71 -41.70
N LEU A 8 -34.78 0.31 -41.88
CA LEU A 8 -35.00 1.35 -40.87
C LEU A 8 -35.58 0.78 -39.56
N LEU A 9 -36.50 -0.19 -39.66
CA LEU A 9 -37.07 -0.86 -38.49
C LEU A 9 -35.99 -1.62 -37.69
N GLY A 10 -35.10 -2.35 -38.37
CA GLY A 10 -34.00 -3.08 -37.72
C GLY A 10 -32.99 -2.17 -37.02
N ILE A 11 -32.67 -1.02 -37.62
CA ILE A 11 -31.79 -0.02 -37.01
C ILE A 11 -32.44 0.57 -35.76
N SER A 12 -33.73 0.87 -35.81
CA SER A 12 -34.47 1.39 -34.64
C SER A 12 -34.47 0.42 -33.47
N ILE A 13 -34.62 -0.89 -33.73
CA ILE A 13 -34.58 -1.93 -32.70
C ILE A 13 -33.17 -2.03 -32.09
N GLY A 14 -32.13 -2.01 -32.94
CA GLY A 14 -30.74 -2.04 -32.48
C GLY A 14 -30.38 -0.84 -31.59
N ILE A 15 -30.80 0.36 -31.98
CA ILE A 15 -30.60 1.59 -31.19
C ILE A 15 -31.34 1.50 -29.85
N GLY A 16 -32.59 1.06 -29.86
CA GLY A 16 -33.37 0.89 -28.63
C GLY A 16 -32.68 -0.07 -27.65
N LEU A 17 -32.17 -1.19 -28.16
CA LEU A 17 -31.49 -2.19 -27.33
C LEU A 17 -30.16 -1.66 -26.77
N ALA A 18 -29.40 -0.90 -27.55
CA ALA A 18 -28.16 -0.26 -27.11
C ALA A 18 -28.41 0.79 -26.00
N VAL A 19 -29.47 1.59 -26.12
CA VAL A 19 -29.85 2.58 -25.11
C VAL A 19 -30.22 1.90 -23.79
N VAL A 20 -30.99 0.80 -23.84
CA VAL A 20 -31.35 0.03 -22.63
C VAL A 20 -30.11 -0.56 -21.96
N LEU A 21 -29.18 -1.13 -22.72
CA LEU A 21 -27.92 -1.67 -22.18
C LEU A 21 -27.07 -0.59 -21.50
N LEU A 22 -26.93 0.58 -22.13
CA LEU A 22 -26.22 1.71 -21.54
C LEU A 22 -26.90 2.17 -20.24
N PHE A 23 -28.23 2.23 -20.22
CA PHE A 23 -28.96 2.67 -19.02
C PHE A 23 -28.75 1.73 -17.83
N VAL A 24 -28.77 0.40 -18.06
CA VAL A 24 -28.47 -0.61 -17.03
C VAL A 24 -27.02 -0.49 -16.54
N PHE A 25 -26.07 -0.33 -17.47
CA PHE A 25 -24.65 -0.16 -17.15
C PHE A 25 -24.39 1.10 -16.30
N PHE A 26 -24.93 2.25 -16.70
CA PHE A 26 -24.79 3.52 -15.98
C PHE A 26 -25.43 3.45 -14.59
N THR A 27 -26.59 2.81 -14.47
CA THR A 27 -27.29 2.63 -13.18
C THR A 27 -26.46 1.76 -12.24
N GLY A 28 -25.89 0.66 -12.74
CA GLY A 28 -24.98 -0.21 -11.97
C GLY A 28 -23.71 0.51 -11.52
N PHE A 29 -23.06 1.26 -12.42
CA PHE A 29 -21.87 2.04 -12.11
C PHE A 29 -22.14 3.14 -11.05
N TYR A 30 -23.25 3.86 -11.17
CA TYR A 30 -23.61 4.93 -10.24
C TYR A 30 -23.91 4.41 -8.82
N ILE A 31 -24.62 3.30 -8.71
CA ILE A 31 -24.90 2.65 -7.41
C ILE A 31 -23.62 2.06 -6.81
N GLY A 32 -22.75 1.46 -7.64
CA GLY A 32 -21.46 0.92 -7.21
C GLY A 32 -20.50 2.01 -6.71
N SER A 33 -20.43 3.13 -7.42
CA SER A 33 -19.59 4.29 -7.06
C SER A 33 -19.94 4.85 -5.68
N LYS A 34 -21.22 4.91 -5.32
CA LYS A 34 -21.63 5.40 -4.00
C LYS A 34 -21.30 4.46 -2.84
N LYS A 35 -21.17 3.14 -3.07
CA LYS A 35 -20.74 2.19 -2.03
C LYS A 35 -19.23 2.13 -1.82
N ALA A 36 -18.42 2.57 -2.78
CA ALA A 36 -16.96 2.68 -2.61
C ALA A 36 -16.53 3.83 -1.68
N GLY A 37 -17.43 4.78 -1.36
CA GLY A 37 -17.14 5.96 -0.54
C GLY A 37 -17.53 5.86 0.94
N VAL A 38 -18.10 4.75 1.42
CA VAL A 38 -18.76 4.68 2.76
C VAL A 38 -17.92 4.00 3.85
N PHE A 39 -16.66 3.63 3.57
CA PHE A 39 -15.73 3.22 4.62
C PHE A 39 -14.48 4.12 4.76
N PRO A 40 -14.61 5.46 4.90
CA PRO A 40 -13.44 6.32 5.13
C PRO A 40 -13.00 6.40 6.61
N PHE A 41 -13.67 5.69 7.55
CA PHE A 41 -13.45 5.92 8.99
C PHE A 41 -12.50 4.93 9.68
N TRP A 42 -12.19 3.76 9.08
CA TRP A 42 -11.24 2.78 9.64
C TRP A 42 -9.83 2.84 9.04
N GLU A 43 -9.60 3.64 8.00
CA GLU A 43 -8.28 3.80 7.36
C GLU A 43 -7.36 4.82 8.05
N ARG A 44 -7.81 5.45 9.16
CA ARG A 44 -6.96 6.36 9.97
C ARG A 44 -6.16 5.67 11.07
N ARG A 45 -5.84 4.38 10.91
CA ARG A 45 -4.78 3.74 11.70
C ARG A 45 -3.68 3.33 10.75
N PHE A 46 -2.62 4.13 10.78
CA PHE A 46 -1.44 4.14 9.92
C PHE A 46 -0.57 2.87 9.97
N VAL A 47 -1.16 1.68 9.88
CA VAL A 47 -0.46 0.40 9.67
C VAL A 47 -1.49 -0.55 9.07
N THR A 48 -1.38 -0.90 7.79
CA THR A 48 -2.21 -2.01 7.27
C THR A 48 -1.79 -3.31 7.99
N PRO A 49 -2.71 -4.26 8.23
CA PRO A 49 -2.39 -5.52 8.92
C PRO A 49 -1.23 -6.32 8.30
N SER A 50 -0.94 -6.07 7.02
CA SER A 50 0.16 -6.67 6.25
C SER A 50 1.50 -5.93 6.35
N GLY A 51 1.60 -4.81 7.08
CA GLY A 51 2.83 -4.02 7.15
C GLY A 51 3.10 -3.14 5.92
N PHE A 52 2.13 -3.03 5.01
CA PHE A 52 2.22 -2.25 3.78
C PHE A 52 1.81 -0.79 4.03
N VAL A 53 2.72 0.15 3.80
CA VAL A 53 2.40 1.59 3.80
C VAL A 53 1.60 1.89 2.52
N PRO A 54 0.41 2.53 2.58
CA PRO A 54 -0.38 2.80 1.39
C PRO A 54 0.44 3.58 0.36
N SER A 55 0.35 3.19 -0.92
CA SER A 55 1.13 3.75 -2.05
C SER A 55 1.05 5.28 -2.19
N ARG A 56 0.05 5.94 -1.58
CA ARG A 56 -0.04 7.40 -1.48
C ARG A 56 1.05 8.06 -0.61
N PHE A 57 1.75 7.29 0.23
CA PHE A 57 2.83 7.74 1.11
C PHE A 57 4.22 7.24 0.68
N GLY A 58 4.34 6.66 -0.52
CA GLY A 58 5.57 6.01 -1.00
C GLY A 58 5.61 4.51 -0.67
N HIS A 59 6.64 3.83 -1.18
CA HIS A 59 6.87 2.42 -0.93
C HIS A 59 7.59 2.28 0.41
N GLY A 60 6.85 1.90 1.45
CA GLY A 60 7.38 1.79 2.81
C GLY A 60 7.20 0.38 3.39
N VAL A 61 8.03 0.05 4.38
CA VAL A 61 7.98 -1.20 5.13
C VAL A 61 7.91 -0.92 6.62
N ALA A 62 7.04 -1.65 7.33
CA ALA A 62 6.97 -1.63 8.79
C ALA A 62 7.25 -3.03 9.35
N GLY A 63 8.18 -3.13 10.30
CA GLY A 63 8.63 -4.43 10.79
C GLY A 63 9.72 -4.33 11.84
N THR A 64 10.41 -5.45 12.06
CA THR A 64 11.51 -5.58 13.01
C THR A 64 12.83 -5.71 12.26
N ILE A 65 13.89 -5.06 12.74
CA ILE A 65 15.23 -5.21 12.17
C ILE A 65 15.73 -6.63 12.43
N ASP A 66 15.94 -7.40 11.37
CA ASP A 66 16.47 -8.76 11.41
C ASP A 66 18.02 -8.76 11.38
N SER A 67 18.61 -7.91 10.53
CA SER A 67 20.05 -7.68 10.46
C SER A 67 20.39 -6.30 9.92
N ILE A 68 21.61 -5.84 10.25
CA ILE A 68 22.16 -4.54 9.86
C ILE A 68 23.51 -4.81 9.18
N GLY A 69 23.65 -4.34 7.94
CA GLY A 69 24.91 -4.31 7.18
C GLY A 69 25.56 -2.93 7.25
N GLU A 70 26.44 -2.60 6.31
CA GLU A 70 27.13 -1.29 6.28
C GLU A 70 26.17 -0.14 5.96
N ASN A 71 25.40 -0.28 4.87
CA ASN A 71 24.41 0.70 4.41
C ASN A 71 23.07 0.03 4.09
N THR A 72 22.86 -1.16 4.63
CA THR A 72 21.70 -2.00 4.37
C THR A 72 21.06 -2.45 5.67
N ILE A 73 19.74 -2.54 5.68
CA ILE A 73 18.97 -3.10 6.78
C ILE A 73 18.05 -4.17 6.21
N ILE A 74 18.01 -5.34 6.82
CA ILE A 74 16.99 -6.34 6.53
C ILE A 74 15.89 -6.19 7.57
N VAL A 75 14.68 -5.91 7.10
CA VAL A 75 13.50 -5.76 7.94
C VAL A 75 12.56 -6.94 7.72
N LYS A 76 12.17 -7.57 8.82
CA LYS A 76 11.15 -8.61 8.86
C LYS A 76 9.78 -7.96 9.08
N GLU A 77 8.92 -8.08 8.08
CA GLU A 77 7.52 -7.68 8.17
C GLU A 77 6.73 -8.57 9.13
N ARG A 78 5.56 -8.11 9.55
CA ARG A 78 4.62 -8.92 10.34
C ARG A 78 4.19 -10.20 9.65
N SER A 79 4.14 -10.20 8.32
CA SER A 79 3.85 -11.38 7.48
C SER A 79 4.95 -12.45 7.56
N GLY A 80 6.13 -12.11 8.08
CA GLY A 80 7.33 -12.94 8.06
C GLY A 80 8.22 -12.72 6.83
N ALA A 81 7.77 -11.90 5.86
CA ALA A 81 8.59 -11.55 4.69
C ALA A 81 9.79 -10.69 5.09
N LEU A 82 10.94 -10.92 4.44
CA LEU A 82 12.13 -10.11 4.59
C LEU A 82 12.22 -9.08 3.47
N LYS A 83 12.57 -7.85 3.83
CA LYS A 83 12.79 -6.74 2.90
C LYS A 83 14.15 -6.11 3.12
N THR A 84 14.87 -5.91 2.02
CA THR A 84 16.12 -5.17 2.00
C THR A 84 15.84 -3.68 1.88
N VAL A 85 16.47 -2.90 2.76
CA VAL A 85 16.38 -1.45 2.78
C VAL A 85 17.78 -0.88 2.62
N LEU A 86 17.94 0.02 1.66
CA LEU A 86 19.17 0.77 1.41
C LEU A 86 19.08 2.09 2.19
N VAL A 87 20.16 2.41 2.91
CA VAL A 87 20.29 3.63 3.71
C VAL A 87 21.47 4.42 3.19
N ASP A 88 21.23 5.69 2.89
CA ASP A 88 22.22 6.65 2.45
C ASP A 88 22.28 7.88 3.38
N GLU A 89 23.14 8.82 3.04
CA GLU A 89 23.33 10.06 3.81
C GLU A 89 22.10 10.98 3.79
N GLU A 90 21.22 10.83 2.79
CA GLU A 90 19.96 11.58 2.67
C GLU A 90 18.85 11.00 3.56
N THR A 91 19.06 9.81 4.12
CA THR A 91 18.06 9.11 4.93
C THR A 91 17.92 9.76 6.30
N VAL A 92 16.71 10.23 6.63
CA VAL A 92 16.40 10.82 7.93
C VAL A 92 16.08 9.73 8.95
N LEU A 93 16.98 9.49 9.90
CA LEU A 93 16.76 8.54 11.00
C LEU A 93 16.25 9.24 12.25
N ARG A 94 15.17 8.71 12.83
CA ARG A 94 14.59 9.22 14.08
C ARG A 94 14.22 8.11 15.06
N LYS A 95 14.41 8.37 16.35
CA LYS A 95 14.00 7.51 17.47
C LYS A 95 13.34 8.37 18.53
N ASN A 96 12.11 8.04 18.90
CA ASN A 96 11.35 8.76 19.93
C ASN A 96 11.30 10.30 19.73
N GLY A 97 11.28 10.76 18.47
CA GLY A 97 11.26 12.19 18.13
C GLY A 97 12.64 12.85 17.97
N SER A 98 13.72 12.19 18.40
CA SER A 98 15.09 12.69 18.24
C SER A 98 15.76 12.12 16.98
N SER A 99 16.67 12.89 16.38
CA SER A 99 17.54 12.37 15.32
C SER A 99 18.54 11.37 15.90
N ILE A 100 18.82 10.29 15.17
CA ILE A 100 19.82 9.27 15.55
C ILE A 100 20.77 9.00 14.39
N ASN A 101 21.88 8.34 14.66
CA ASN A 101 22.78 7.83 13.64
C ASN A 101 22.42 6.40 13.23
N PHE A 102 22.91 5.96 12.08
CA PHE A 102 22.74 4.58 11.62
C PHE A 102 23.30 3.55 12.63
N SER A 103 24.43 3.86 13.27
CA SER A 103 25.05 3.02 14.29
C SER A 103 24.21 2.85 15.57
N ASP A 104 23.20 3.70 15.79
CA ASP A 104 22.30 3.61 16.94
C ASP A 104 21.16 2.59 16.71
N LEU A 105 20.97 2.16 15.46
CA LEU A 105 20.04 1.11 15.11
C LEU A 105 20.52 -0.23 15.67
N LYS A 106 19.57 -1.01 16.19
CA LYS A 106 19.87 -2.33 16.75
C LYS A 106 18.97 -3.39 16.15
N LYS A 107 19.50 -4.61 16.10
CA LYS A 107 18.69 -5.79 15.82
C LYS A 107 17.53 -5.87 16.81
N ASP A 108 16.41 -6.43 16.36
CA ASP A 108 15.17 -6.61 17.11
C ASP A 108 14.42 -5.30 17.44
N GLU A 109 14.88 -4.14 16.96
CA GLU A 109 14.12 -2.89 17.07
C GLU A 109 13.01 -2.82 16.02
N GLN A 110 11.88 -2.26 16.43
CA GLN A 110 10.74 -2.08 15.54
C GLN A 110 10.87 -0.74 14.81
N VAL A 111 10.69 -0.77 13.49
CA VAL A 111 10.89 0.38 12.62
C VAL A 111 9.76 0.54 11.62
N ILE A 112 9.51 1.79 11.27
CA ILE A 112 8.68 2.20 10.14
C ILE A 112 9.60 2.92 9.16
N ILE A 113 9.64 2.43 7.93
CA ILE A 113 10.50 2.92 6.87
C ILE A 113 9.62 3.41 5.74
N ILE A 114 9.92 4.61 5.27
CA ILE A 114 9.25 5.23 4.13
C ILE A 114 10.33 5.56 3.10
N GLY A 115 10.10 5.12 1.87
CA GLY A 115 11.09 5.25 0.81
C GLY A 115 10.50 5.07 -0.58
N GLU A 116 11.41 4.85 -1.52
CA GLU A 116 11.11 4.57 -2.91
C GLU A 116 11.61 3.16 -3.27
N PRO A 117 10.88 2.43 -4.12
CA PRO A 117 11.30 1.10 -4.54
C PRO A 117 12.45 1.23 -5.54
N GLN A 118 13.45 0.37 -5.43
CA GLN A 118 14.47 0.19 -6.44
C GLN A 118 14.01 -0.92 -7.39
N GLU A 119 13.69 -0.55 -8.63
CA GLU A 119 13.11 -1.44 -9.63
C GLU A 119 13.99 -2.66 -9.96
N LYS A 120 15.31 -2.53 -9.79
CA LYS A 120 16.27 -3.58 -10.20
C LYS A 120 16.50 -4.66 -9.15
N GLU A 121 16.38 -4.34 -7.87
CA GLU A 121 16.79 -5.23 -6.77
C GLU A 121 15.64 -5.59 -5.81
N GLY A 122 14.45 -5.02 -6.01
CA GLY A 122 13.34 -5.19 -5.08
C GLY A 122 13.62 -4.61 -3.68
N ALA A 123 14.69 -3.82 -3.56
CA ALA A 123 15.08 -3.10 -2.35
C ALA A 123 14.28 -1.80 -2.22
N ILE A 124 14.26 -1.25 -1.01
CA ILE A 124 13.64 0.06 -0.73
C ILE A 124 14.76 1.04 -0.42
N LYS A 125 14.90 2.11 -1.22
CA LYS A 125 15.75 3.25 -0.87
C LYS A 125 15.02 4.07 0.20
N ALA A 126 15.52 4.05 1.43
CA ALA A 126 14.89 4.77 2.52
C ALA A 126 15.04 6.29 2.35
N LYS A 127 13.97 7.02 2.65
CA LYS A 127 14.03 8.48 2.88
C LYS A 127 13.90 8.81 4.35
N VAL A 128 13.07 8.03 5.06
CA VAL A 128 12.84 8.22 6.49
C VAL A 128 12.79 6.86 7.17
N ILE A 129 13.53 6.73 8.26
CA ILE A 129 13.49 5.58 9.16
C ILE A 129 13.08 6.07 10.54
N ARG A 130 11.97 5.54 11.06
CA ARG A 130 11.51 5.82 12.42
C ARG A 130 11.58 4.56 13.27
N VAL A 131 12.45 4.58 14.27
CA VAL A 131 12.44 3.60 15.35
C VAL A 131 11.27 3.92 16.27
N ILE A 132 10.36 2.96 16.39
CA ILE A 132 9.17 3.06 17.22
C ILE A 132 9.37 2.23 18.48
N TRP A 133 9.17 2.84 19.63
CA TRP A 133 9.12 2.10 20.88
C TRP A 133 7.76 1.42 21.02
N ILE A 134 7.63 0.25 20.43
CA ILE A 134 6.44 -0.58 20.59
C ILE A 134 6.85 -1.86 21.33
N LYS A 135 6.60 -1.88 22.64
CA LYS A 135 6.70 -3.07 23.51
C LYS A 135 5.54 -4.06 23.30
N LEU A 136 4.99 -4.22 22.09
CA LEU A 136 3.72 -4.95 21.91
C LEU A 136 3.83 -6.45 21.62
N PHE A 137 5.02 -7.06 21.57
CA PHE A 137 5.13 -8.50 21.26
C PHE A 137 6.10 -9.29 22.15
N ASN A 138 6.31 -8.86 23.39
CA ASN A 138 6.85 -9.76 24.43
C ASN A 138 5.80 -10.05 25.49
N SER A 139 4.65 -10.58 25.06
CA SER A 139 3.80 -11.35 25.96
C SER A 139 4.32 -12.78 25.95
N SER A 140 5.21 -13.06 26.91
CA SER A 140 5.38 -14.41 27.40
C SER A 140 4.01 -14.94 27.85
N LYS A 141 3.37 -15.75 27.01
CA LYS A 141 2.52 -16.82 27.53
C LYS A 141 3.35 -18.11 27.47
N LYS A 142 4.22 -18.25 28.47
CA LYS A 142 4.47 -19.58 29.05
C LYS A 142 3.13 -20.02 29.63
N PHE A 143 2.53 -21.04 29.03
CA PHE A 143 1.69 -21.98 29.74
C PHE A 143 2.52 -23.24 29.96
#